data_AF-A0A9P3E7K5-F1
#
_entry.id   AF-A0A9P3E7K5-F1
#
_cell.length_a   1.000
_cell.length_b   1.000
_cell.length_c   1.000
_cell.angle_alpha   90.00
_cell.angle_beta   90.00
_cell.angle_gamma   90.00
#
_symmetry.space_group_name_H-M   'P 1'
#
loop_
_entity.id
_entity.type
_entity.pdbx_description
1 polymer ?
#
loop_
_entity_poly.entity_id
_entity_poly.type
_entity_poly.pdbx_seq_one_letter_code
_entity_poly.pdbx_strand_id
1 'polypeptide(L)'
;MRALILTISFLSAAAAYVIEPPPPSRWRNDEPDFFQLPLQLQGDTEEITLSSKLPPTLEYYHRQYDETSRRRRPLCVLHPRGGGQLDDGPFKMAFEKCGKGGVIRLPDANYTIGNPLQVEMHDAVLDVHGWISFSTDISNWVAKGNYQADYQNFALAWVISGSDIVVDGHNKGGIYGNGQAWYDWAKDEGNKYGRPMALAFKGAKNVVVRDWSIVQPPFWSAIVLESEDVWFYNYYANATNFNDDPAAKAHIHTWLQNTDGFDVYKSTNVGVVNMTYQGGDDCIAVKPNVSDFHIRNLTCYGGTGVAFGSIAQVPGITDWIENVTMDGVTLYPSTQHVMKNGLYFKSWMGDVHGEPPNGGGGGVGYARNITISNVYMERNLRPIFIQTDVTAQNDWVGKGHDTGLFHWYDIHMNNVSGTSELNRVVWIDCPKHVPCHDITFSNFSMTPGRDDDPEIHFVCNNVVMGGEDGLTQCHPGDDTREGWKRGNRDHPETGSK
;
A
#
# COMPACT_ATOMS: atom_id res chain seq x y z
N MET A 1 61.74 -43.93 30.39
CA MET A 1 60.65 -44.15 29.41
C MET A 1 59.91 -42.82 29.33
N ARG A 2 59.87 -42.04 28.23
CA ARG A 2 59.39 -42.32 26.85
C ARG A 2 58.06 -43.11 26.87
N ALA A 3 56.99 -42.80 26.13
CA ALA A 3 56.50 -41.63 25.38
C ALA A 3 55.00 -41.92 25.07
N LEU A 4 54.13 -41.08 24.50
CA LEU A 4 54.16 -39.72 23.93
C LEU A 4 52.72 -39.15 24.01
N ILE A 5 52.48 -37.85 23.80
CA ILE A 5 51.16 -37.34 23.40
C ILE A 5 51.14 -37.25 21.86
N LEU A 6 50.17 -37.90 21.21
CA LEU A 6 49.88 -37.66 19.80
C LEU A 6 48.38 -37.78 19.52
N THR A 7 47.83 -36.78 18.87
CA THR A 7 46.46 -36.71 18.34
C THR A 7 46.33 -37.48 17.02
N ILE A 8 45.23 -38.21 16.83
CA ILE A 8 44.69 -38.52 15.49
C ILE A 8 43.16 -38.41 15.55
N SER A 9 42.60 -37.55 14.69
CA SER A 9 41.18 -37.49 14.37
C SER A 9 40.86 -38.45 13.22
N PHE A 10 39.69 -39.08 13.20
CA PHE A 10 39.09 -39.57 11.95
C PHE A 10 37.56 -39.45 11.96
N LEU A 11 37.03 -39.16 10.78
CA LEU A 11 35.61 -38.91 10.51
C LEU A 11 34.79 -40.20 10.51
N SER A 12 33.49 -40.07 10.77
CA SER A 12 32.47 -40.82 10.03
C SER A 12 31.31 -39.89 9.71
N ALA A 13 30.89 -39.85 8.45
CA ALA A 13 29.83 -38.96 7.99
C ALA A 13 28.44 -39.53 8.31
N ALA A 14 27.48 -38.63 8.52
CA ALA A 14 26.07 -38.86 8.28
C ALA A 14 25.56 -37.68 7.44
N ALA A 15 25.15 -37.94 6.20
CA ALA A 15 24.62 -36.91 5.33
C ALA A 15 23.18 -36.58 5.76
N ALA A 16 22.95 -35.35 6.20
CA ALA A 16 21.62 -34.76 6.23
C ALA A 16 21.42 -34.01 4.91
N TYR A 17 20.32 -34.29 4.22
CA TYR A 17 19.95 -33.57 3.01
C TYR A 17 19.66 -32.10 3.37
N VAL A 18 20.51 -31.20 2.88
CA VAL A 18 20.12 -29.79 2.76
C VAL A 18 19.16 -29.74 1.59
N ILE A 19 17.87 -29.51 1.86
CA ILE A 19 16.94 -29.08 0.83
C ILE A 19 17.34 -27.65 0.52
N GLU A 20 18.05 -27.45 -0.60
CA GLU A 20 18.27 -26.12 -1.13
C GLU A 20 16.91 -25.50 -1.45
N PRO A 21 16.66 -24.22 -1.13
CA PRO A 21 15.44 -23.55 -1.56
C PRO A 21 15.34 -23.62 -3.08
N PRO A 22 14.12 -23.70 -3.66
CA PRO A 22 13.97 -23.67 -5.10
C PRO A 22 14.69 -22.43 -5.66
N PRO A 23 15.37 -22.53 -6.81
CA PRO A 23 16.04 -21.38 -7.39
C PRO A 23 14.99 -20.28 -7.57
N PRO A 24 15.30 -19.01 -7.22
CA PRO A 24 14.36 -17.93 -7.43
C PRO A 24 13.92 -17.94 -8.90
N SER A 25 12.62 -18.14 -9.13
CA SER A 25 11.98 -17.73 -10.38
C SER A 25 12.45 -16.31 -10.67
N ARG A 26 12.81 -16.01 -11.93
CA ARG A 26 13.51 -14.78 -12.32
C ARG A 26 12.80 -13.50 -11.87
N TRP A 27 13.02 -13.11 -10.62
CA TRP A 27 13.09 -11.72 -10.22
C TRP A 27 14.09 -11.06 -11.17
N ARG A 28 13.69 -9.96 -11.80
CA ARG A 28 14.63 -9.18 -12.60
C ARG A 28 15.70 -8.63 -11.65
N ASN A 29 16.85 -9.30 -11.60
CA ASN A 29 18.11 -8.65 -11.26
C ASN A 29 18.46 -7.59 -12.31
N ASP A 30 17.77 -7.61 -13.46
CA ASP A 30 17.66 -6.52 -14.43
C ASP A 30 16.79 -5.37 -13.87
N GLU A 31 17.20 -4.78 -12.74
CA GLU A 31 16.94 -3.35 -12.55
C GLU A 31 17.55 -2.66 -13.79
N PRO A 32 16.77 -1.92 -14.61
CA PRO A 32 17.31 -1.41 -15.86
C PRO A 32 18.42 -0.39 -15.57
N ASP A 33 19.67 -0.72 -15.97
CA ASP A 33 20.92 0.02 -15.68
C ASP A 33 20.80 1.56 -15.82
N PHE A 34 20.01 2.01 -16.81
CA PHE A 34 19.79 3.44 -17.07
C PHE A 34 19.05 4.19 -15.96
N PHE A 35 18.29 3.50 -15.12
CA PHE A 35 17.51 4.13 -14.07
C PHE A 35 18.28 4.21 -12.75
N GLN A 36 19.27 3.35 -12.48
CA GLN A 36 19.87 3.21 -11.13
C GLN A 36 20.67 4.42 -10.62
N LEU A 37 21.09 5.32 -11.51
CA LEU A 37 21.97 6.43 -11.16
C LEU A 37 21.16 7.70 -10.81
N PRO A 38 21.47 8.41 -9.70
CA PRO A 38 20.83 9.67 -9.38
C PRO A 38 21.09 10.71 -10.47
N LEU A 39 20.18 11.68 -10.64
CA LEU A 39 20.29 12.67 -11.72
C LEU A 39 21.52 13.58 -11.53
N GLN A 40 22.39 13.60 -12.53
CA GLN A 40 23.57 14.46 -12.59
C GLN A 40 23.47 15.42 -13.77
N LEU A 41 23.50 16.74 -13.51
CA LEU A 41 23.43 17.78 -14.54
C LEU A 41 24.72 18.62 -14.51
N GLN A 42 25.37 18.79 -15.65
CA GLN A 42 26.63 19.53 -15.78
C GLN A 42 26.41 21.05 -15.66
N GLY A 43 27.36 21.79 -15.07
CA GLY A 43 27.24 23.25 -14.83
C GLY A 43 27.24 24.15 -16.08
N ASP A 44 27.53 23.62 -17.27
CA ASP A 44 27.60 24.38 -18.52
C ASP A 44 26.21 24.58 -19.14
N THR A 45 25.58 25.70 -18.79
CA THR A 45 24.25 26.10 -19.29
C THR A 45 24.36 26.93 -20.57
N GLU A 46 23.99 26.35 -21.72
CA GLU A 46 23.80 27.11 -22.96
C GLU A 46 22.37 27.71 -23.02
N GLU A 47 22.32 29.04 -23.11
CA GLU A 47 21.11 29.89 -23.22
C GLU A 47 20.03 29.70 -22.13
N ILE A 48 20.13 30.49 -21.05
CA ILE A 48 18.96 30.89 -20.26
C ILE A 48 18.02 31.67 -21.19
N THR A 49 16.90 31.06 -21.59
CA THR A 49 15.84 31.80 -22.27
C THR A 49 14.93 32.45 -21.22
N LEU A 50 15.35 33.62 -20.71
CA LEU A 50 14.52 34.55 -19.91
C LEU A 50 13.38 35.11 -20.79
N SER A 51 12.45 34.23 -21.14
CA SER A 51 11.24 34.55 -21.87
C SER A 51 10.34 35.40 -20.98
N SER A 52 9.91 36.56 -21.46
CA SER A 52 8.97 37.46 -20.77
C SER A 52 7.57 36.86 -20.52
N LYS A 53 7.37 35.58 -20.81
CA LYS A 53 6.15 34.79 -20.58
C LYS A 53 6.27 33.79 -19.42
N LEU A 54 7.45 33.61 -18.83
CA LEU A 54 7.65 32.75 -17.66
C LEU A 54 7.39 33.53 -16.36
N PRO A 55 6.83 32.89 -15.31
CA PRO A 55 6.79 33.50 -13.98
C PRO A 55 8.22 33.62 -13.43
N PRO A 56 8.53 34.62 -12.58
CA PRO A 56 9.88 34.83 -12.03
C PRO A 56 10.45 33.66 -11.22
N THR A 57 9.59 32.71 -10.84
CA THR A 57 9.95 31.50 -10.11
C THR A 57 10.32 30.31 -11.00
N LEU A 58 10.11 30.37 -12.31
CA LEU A 58 10.36 29.24 -13.22
C LEU A 58 11.46 29.57 -14.21
N GLU A 59 12.64 29.01 -13.99
CA GLU A 59 13.77 29.06 -14.91
C GLU A 59 13.63 27.98 -15.98
N TYR A 60 14.05 28.28 -17.22
CA TYR A 60 13.99 27.34 -18.34
C TYR A 60 15.30 27.35 -19.13
N TYR A 61 15.86 26.16 -19.31
CA TYR A 61 17.07 25.90 -20.09
C TYR A 61 16.71 24.94 -21.22
N HIS A 62 16.95 25.35 -22.47
CA HIS A 62 16.52 24.57 -23.62
C HIS A 62 17.35 23.28 -23.83
N ARG A 63 18.64 23.30 -23.47
CA ARG A 63 19.60 22.21 -23.75
C ARG A 63 20.60 21.98 -22.61
N GLN A 64 20.07 21.62 -21.44
CA GLN A 64 20.87 21.18 -20.31
C GLN A 64 21.49 19.80 -20.61
N TYR A 65 22.78 19.60 -20.32
CA TYR A 65 23.39 18.26 -20.39
C TYR A 65 23.06 17.46 -19.11
N ASP A 66 22.52 16.28 -19.32
CA ASP A 66 22.17 15.26 -18.33
C ASP A 66 23.21 14.14 -18.46
N GLU A 67 24.09 14.03 -17.45
CA GLU A 67 25.19 13.08 -17.41
C GLU A 67 24.70 11.65 -17.20
N THR A 68 23.56 11.49 -16.51
CA THR A 68 22.89 10.21 -16.23
C THR A 68 22.38 9.58 -17.53
N SER A 69 21.61 10.32 -18.34
CA SER A 69 21.12 9.82 -19.64
C SER A 69 22.13 10.00 -20.79
N ARG A 70 23.20 10.80 -20.58
CA ARG A 70 24.19 11.23 -21.59
C ARG A 70 23.57 11.98 -22.77
N ARG A 71 22.53 12.79 -22.52
CA ARG A 71 21.77 13.54 -23.53
C ARG A 71 21.68 15.01 -23.16
N ARG A 72 21.34 15.85 -24.13
CA ARG A 72 20.90 17.23 -23.86
C ARG A 72 19.36 17.26 -23.83
N ARG A 73 18.80 17.82 -22.77
CA ARG A 73 17.36 17.79 -22.44
C ARG A 73 16.89 19.20 -22.01
N PRO A 74 15.60 19.53 -22.16
CA PRO A 74 15.03 20.71 -21.50
C PRO A 74 15.11 20.55 -19.98
N LEU A 75 15.50 21.60 -19.26
CA LEU A 75 15.43 21.68 -17.80
C LEU A 75 14.53 22.84 -17.39
N CYS A 76 13.60 22.56 -16.48
CA CYS A 76 12.76 23.51 -15.78
C CYS A 76 13.16 23.52 -14.31
N VAL A 77 13.68 24.63 -13.79
CA VAL A 77 13.96 24.78 -12.35
C VAL A 77 12.86 25.66 -11.77
N LEU A 78 12.06 25.11 -10.85
CA LEU A 78 10.99 25.83 -10.19
C LEU A 78 11.38 26.17 -8.77
N HIS A 79 11.39 27.45 -8.44
CA HIS A 79 11.48 27.97 -7.08
C HIS A 79 10.07 28.24 -6.52
N PRO A 80 9.83 28.14 -5.20
CA PRO A 80 8.53 28.43 -4.61
C PRO A 80 8.30 29.94 -4.51
N ARG A 81 7.04 30.39 -4.59
CA ARG A 81 6.70 31.81 -4.38
C ARG A 81 6.90 32.27 -2.93
N GLY A 82 6.94 31.33 -1.98
CA GLY A 82 7.18 31.59 -0.56
C GLY A 82 6.01 32.27 0.16
N GLY A 83 6.14 32.42 1.47
CA GLY A 83 5.15 33.12 2.32
C GLY A 83 3.75 32.48 2.32
N GLY A 84 3.64 31.18 2.03
CA GLY A 84 2.35 30.48 1.89
C GLY A 84 1.56 30.83 0.63
N GLN A 85 2.16 31.55 -0.33
CA GLN A 85 1.56 31.69 -1.65
C GLN A 85 1.53 30.34 -2.36
N LEU A 86 0.38 30.01 -2.95
CA LEU A 86 0.21 28.82 -3.77
C LEU A 86 1.23 28.77 -4.93
N ASP A 87 1.60 27.61 -5.43
CA ASP A 87 2.59 27.40 -6.50
C ASP A 87 2.00 26.68 -7.73
N ASP A 88 0.71 26.31 -7.70
CA ASP A 88 0.01 25.48 -8.69
C ASP A 88 0.21 25.90 -10.15
N GLY A 89 0.21 27.20 -10.44
CA GLY A 89 0.37 27.75 -11.79
C GLY A 89 1.78 27.55 -12.34
N PRO A 90 2.82 28.11 -11.69
CA PRO A 90 4.22 27.81 -12.00
C PRO A 90 4.55 26.32 -12.02
N PHE A 91 3.96 25.53 -11.10
CA PHE A 91 4.11 24.09 -11.04
C PHE A 91 3.61 23.42 -12.33
N LYS A 92 2.34 23.60 -12.71
CA LYS A 92 1.79 23.03 -13.96
C LYS A 92 2.60 23.46 -15.19
N MET A 93 3.02 24.73 -15.25
CA MET A 93 3.82 25.25 -16.37
C MET A 93 5.21 24.58 -16.51
N ALA A 94 5.82 24.11 -15.42
CA ALA A 94 7.07 23.37 -15.48
C ALA A 94 6.89 22.00 -16.18
N PHE A 95 5.80 21.28 -15.87
CA PHE A 95 5.47 20.01 -16.54
C PHE A 95 5.05 20.23 -18.00
N GLU A 96 4.27 21.28 -18.30
CA GLU A 96 3.93 21.65 -19.69
C GLU A 96 5.18 21.92 -20.57
N LYS A 97 6.27 22.40 -19.97
CA LYS A 97 7.51 22.77 -20.68
C LYS A 97 8.58 21.69 -20.71
N CYS A 98 8.71 20.90 -19.65
CA CYS A 98 9.80 19.94 -19.50
C CYS A 98 9.33 18.50 -19.23
N GLY A 99 8.01 18.26 -19.12
CA GLY A 99 7.43 16.92 -18.98
C GLY A 99 7.55 16.05 -20.23
N LYS A 100 8.12 16.53 -21.34
CA LYS A 100 8.35 15.73 -22.56
C LYS A 100 9.82 15.79 -22.96
N GLY A 101 10.56 14.71 -22.72
CA GLY A 101 12.00 14.59 -22.97
C GLY A 101 12.90 15.33 -21.97
N GLY A 102 12.36 15.92 -20.90
CA GLY A 102 13.04 16.91 -20.05
C GLY A 102 13.10 16.56 -18.56
N VAL A 103 13.62 17.53 -17.80
CA VAL A 103 13.78 17.47 -16.34
C VAL A 103 12.97 18.59 -15.70
N ILE A 104 12.15 18.26 -14.70
CA ILE A 104 11.53 19.21 -13.77
C ILE A 104 12.30 19.09 -12.46
N ARG A 105 12.96 20.17 -12.04
CA ARG A 105 13.74 20.24 -10.80
C ARG A 105 13.07 21.16 -9.78
N LEU A 106 12.87 20.64 -8.57
CA LEU A 106 12.34 21.34 -7.40
C LEU A 106 13.46 21.41 -6.33
N PRO A 107 14.36 22.41 -6.38
CA PRO A 107 15.55 22.43 -5.53
C PRO A 107 15.31 22.92 -4.09
N ASP A 108 14.18 23.57 -3.81
CA ASP A 108 13.91 24.21 -2.52
C ASP A 108 13.12 23.33 -1.55
N ALA A 109 13.10 23.74 -0.28
CA ALA A 109 12.55 22.95 0.80
C ALA A 109 11.01 22.79 0.79
N ASN A 110 10.24 23.71 0.19
CA ASN A 110 8.77 23.66 0.28
C ASN A 110 8.04 24.45 -0.84
N TYR A 111 7.08 23.79 -1.49
CA TYR A 111 6.17 24.29 -2.53
C TYR A 111 4.73 24.14 -2.07
N THR A 112 3.92 25.21 -2.13
CA THR A 112 2.55 25.18 -1.58
C THR A 112 1.54 24.89 -2.68
N ILE A 113 0.90 23.72 -2.71
CA ILE A 113 -0.13 23.38 -3.70
C ILE A 113 -1.52 23.52 -3.06
N GLY A 114 -2.41 24.28 -3.70
CA GLY A 114 -3.76 24.53 -3.17
C GLY A 114 -4.88 23.80 -3.89
N ASN A 115 -4.63 23.14 -5.01
CA ASN A 115 -5.67 22.63 -5.91
C ASN A 115 -5.23 21.30 -6.55
N PRO A 116 -6.20 20.50 -7.06
CA PRO A 116 -5.89 19.30 -7.81
C PRO A 116 -4.95 19.53 -9.00
N LEU A 117 -3.91 18.70 -9.06
CA LEU A 117 -2.90 18.68 -10.10
C LEU A 117 -3.09 17.45 -11.00
N GLN A 118 -3.02 17.68 -12.31
CA GLN A 118 -2.92 16.63 -13.32
C GLN A 118 -1.77 17.04 -14.23
N VAL A 119 -0.80 16.15 -14.41
CA VAL A 119 0.39 16.38 -15.24
C VAL A 119 0.69 15.14 -16.07
N GLU A 120 1.21 15.35 -17.27
CA GLU A 120 1.60 14.29 -18.20
C GLU A 120 3.12 14.32 -18.37
N MET A 121 3.77 13.14 -18.31
CA MET A 121 5.21 12.98 -18.40
C MET A 121 5.58 11.90 -19.43
N HIS A 122 6.52 12.20 -20.33
CA HIS A 122 7.04 11.28 -21.35
C HIS A 122 8.56 11.42 -21.48
N ASP A 123 9.34 10.35 -21.27
CA ASP A 123 10.82 10.38 -21.24
C ASP A 123 11.31 11.54 -20.35
N ALA A 124 10.81 11.59 -19.12
CA ALA A 124 10.90 12.77 -18.25
C ALA A 124 11.29 12.42 -16.81
N VAL A 125 12.09 13.30 -16.20
CA VAL A 125 12.54 13.17 -14.80
C VAL A 125 11.93 14.28 -13.97
N LEU A 126 11.37 13.91 -12.83
CA LEU A 126 11.00 14.80 -11.74
C LEU A 126 12.01 14.62 -10.60
N ASP A 127 12.77 15.67 -10.34
CA ASP A 127 13.89 15.72 -9.40
C ASP A 127 13.50 16.66 -8.25
N VAL A 128 13.36 16.12 -7.03
CA VAL A 128 12.77 16.82 -5.89
C VAL A 128 13.70 16.78 -4.69
N HIS A 129 14.00 17.97 -4.14
CA HIS A 129 14.85 18.13 -2.95
C HIS A 129 14.10 18.71 -1.73
N GLY A 130 12.77 18.69 -1.73
CA GLY A 130 11.94 19.20 -0.64
C GLY A 130 10.48 18.75 -0.72
N TRP A 131 9.58 19.51 -0.10
CA TRP A 131 8.18 19.12 0.09
C TRP A 131 7.22 19.82 -0.86
N ILE A 132 6.34 19.04 -1.46
CA ILE A 132 5.12 19.50 -2.13
C ILE A 132 4.03 19.48 -1.06
N SER A 133 3.81 20.63 -0.41
CA SER A 133 2.87 20.77 0.71
C SER A 133 1.48 21.14 0.23
N PHE A 134 0.47 20.35 0.57
CA PHE A 134 -0.93 20.68 0.27
C PHE A 134 -1.47 21.75 1.23
N SER A 135 -2.30 22.67 0.74
CA SER A 135 -2.98 23.65 1.60
C SER A 135 -4.04 22.99 2.49
N THR A 136 -4.31 23.58 3.64
CA THR A 136 -5.36 23.15 4.59
C THR A 136 -6.76 23.66 4.24
N ASP A 137 -6.96 24.26 3.07
CA ASP A 137 -8.27 24.75 2.62
C ASP A 137 -9.12 23.61 2.04
N ILE A 138 -9.63 22.76 2.94
CA ILE A 138 -10.49 21.60 2.62
C ILE A 138 -11.68 22.03 1.76
N SER A 139 -12.29 23.17 2.05
CA SER A 139 -13.42 23.71 1.29
C SER A 139 -13.05 23.93 -0.18
N ASN A 140 -11.86 24.48 -0.45
CA ASN A 140 -11.36 24.69 -1.81
C ASN A 140 -11.03 23.38 -2.52
N TRP A 141 -10.41 22.40 -1.85
CA TRP A 141 -10.13 21.07 -2.41
C TRP A 141 -11.42 20.34 -2.81
N VAL A 142 -12.40 20.27 -1.90
CA VAL A 142 -13.69 19.61 -2.15
C VAL A 142 -14.49 20.33 -3.24
N ALA A 143 -14.55 21.67 -3.20
CA ALA A 143 -15.35 22.45 -4.15
C ALA A 143 -14.81 22.44 -5.59
N LYS A 144 -13.50 22.26 -5.79
CA LYS A 144 -12.89 22.25 -7.13
C LYS A 144 -13.03 20.93 -7.88
N GLY A 145 -13.57 19.90 -7.24
CA GLY A 145 -13.62 18.56 -7.79
C GLY A 145 -12.22 17.99 -7.90
N ASN A 146 -11.80 17.27 -6.86
CA ASN A 146 -10.67 16.35 -6.99
C ASN A 146 -10.93 15.43 -8.21
N TYR A 147 -9.89 15.06 -8.95
CA TYR A 147 -10.09 14.17 -10.11
C TYR A 147 -10.69 12.85 -9.60
N GLN A 148 -11.85 12.48 -10.12
CA GLN A 148 -12.56 11.29 -9.68
C GLN A 148 -11.98 10.06 -10.38
N ALA A 149 -11.48 9.12 -9.59
CA ALA A 149 -11.23 7.78 -10.08
C ALA A 149 -12.58 7.12 -10.44
N ASP A 150 -12.65 6.42 -11.56
CA ASP A 150 -13.85 5.68 -11.98
C ASP A 150 -14.22 4.57 -10.97
N TYR A 151 -13.26 4.20 -10.11
CA TYR A 151 -13.46 3.37 -8.93
C TYR A 151 -13.88 4.18 -7.71
N GLN A 152 -15.04 3.82 -7.14
CA GLN A 152 -15.59 4.42 -5.92
C GLN A 152 -15.73 5.96 -5.94
N ASN A 153 -15.67 6.58 -7.12
CA ASN A 153 -15.75 8.03 -7.30
C ASN A 153 -14.75 8.82 -6.44
N PHE A 154 -13.62 8.21 -6.10
CA PHE A 154 -12.68 8.75 -5.12
C PHE A 154 -11.81 9.87 -5.68
N ALA A 155 -11.51 10.79 -4.79
CA ALA A 155 -10.78 12.02 -5.07
C ALA A 155 -9.26 11.79 -5.20
N LEU A 156 -8.62 12.36 -6.22
CA LEU A 156 -7.16 12.41 -6.36
C LEU A 156 -6.64 13.86 -6.24
N ALA A 157 -5.59 14.08 -5.43
CA ALA A 157 -4.93 15.39 -5.27
C ALA A 157 -3.93 15.67 -6.39
N TRP A 158 -3.04 14.72 -6.67
CA TRP A 158 -2.05 14.85 -7.74
C TRP A 158 -1.97 13.58 -8.58
N VAL A 159 -2.31 13.72 -9.86
CA VAL A 159 -2.26 12.67 -10.87
C VAL A 159 -1.08 12.91 -11.81
N ILE A 160 -0.26 11.88 -12.00
CA ILE A 160 0.79 11.80 -13.01
C ILE A 160 0.40 10.70 -14.01
N SER A 161 0.42 11.02 -15.30
CA SER A 161 0.17 10.08 -16.40
C SER A 161 1.30 10.11 -17.44
N GLY A 162 1.30 9.17 -18.37
CA GLY A 162 2.24 9.12 -19.51
C GLY A 162 3.20 7.92 -19.47
N SER A 163 4.43 8.08 -19.94
CA SER A 163 5.37 6.96 -20.08
C SER A 163 6.82 7.30 -19.77
N ASP A 164 7.62 6.32 -19.35
CA ASP A 164 9.08 6.44 -19.19
C ASP A 164 9.42 7.57 -18.20
N ILE A 165 8.86 7.43 -16.99
CA ILE A 165 8.81 8.46 -15.94
C ILE A 165 9.79 8.09 -14.84
N VAL A 166 10.62 9.04 -14.41
CA VAL A 166 11.42 8.93 -13.19
C VAL A 166 10.99 9.99 -12.19
N VAL A 167 10.77 9.59 -10.94
CA VAL A 167 10.58 10.49 -9.80
C VAL A 167 11.65 10.16 -8.75
N ASP A 168 12.45 11.15 -8.36
CA ASP A 168 13.49 11.00 -7.34
C ASP A 168 13.29 12.06 -6.25
N GLY A 169 13.02 11.60 -5.02
CA GLY A 169 12.87 12.45 -3.83
C GLY A 169 14.17 12.65 -3.04
N HIS A 170 15.25 11.98 -3.45
CA HIS A 170 16.60 12.08 -2.88
C HIS A 170 16.70 11.91 -1.34
N ASN A 171 15.71 11.25 -0.71
CA ASN A 171 15.52 11.16 0.74
C ASN A 171 15.42 12.53 1.43
N LYS A 172 15.00 13.56 0.69
CA LYS A 172 14.85 14.95 1.16
C LYS A 172 13.38 15.41 1.23
N GLY A 173 12.48 14.72 0.54
CA GLY A 173 11.06 15.05 0.58
C GLY A 173 10.18 14.22 -0.34
N GLY A 174 9.18 14.88 -0.92
CA GLY A 174 8.04 14.26 -1.58
C GLY A 174 6.78 15.08 -1.29
N ILE A 175 5.71 14.46 -0.78
CA ILE A 175 4.44 15.16 -0.46
C ILE A 175 4.26 15.34 1.04
N TYR A 176 3.87 16.54 1.45
CA TYR A 176 3.37 16.84 2.79
C TYR A 176 1.88 17.21 2.72
N GLY A 177 1.01 16.23 2.94
CA GLY A 177 -0.42 16.37 2.62
C GLY A 177 -1.25 17.20 3.61
N ASN A 178 -0.66 17.67 4.72
CA ASN A 178 -1.35 18.38 5.81
C ASN A 178 -2.57 17.62 6.40
N GLY A 179 -2.48 16.28 6.39
CA GLY A 179 -3.50 15.31 6.83
C GLY A 179 -4.18 15.58 8.17
N GLN A 180 -3.54 16.22 9.15
CA GLN A 180 -4.19 16.53 10.43
C GLN A 180 -5.52 17.27 10.28
N ALA A 181 -5.57 18.28 9.39
CA ALA A 181 -6.81 19.01 9.12
C ALA A 181 -7.91 18.10 8.55
N TRP A 182 -7.52 17.09 7.76
CA TRP A 182 -8.41 16.12 7.16
C TRP A 182 -8.89 15.06 8.16
N TYR A 183 -8.03 14.58 9.07
CA TYR A 183 -8.41 13.68 10.16
C TYR A 183 -9.40 14.36 11.11
N ASP A 184 -9.16 15.61 11.48
CA ASP A 184 -10.05 16.40 12.34
C ASP A 184 -11.44 16.59 11.69
N TRP A 185 -11.48 16.73 10.36
CA TRP A 185 -12.70 16.92 9.58
C TRP A 185 -13.47 15.61 9.30
N ALA A 186 -12.77 14.47 9.23
CA ALA A 186 -13.33 13.15 8.94
C ALA A 186 -13.37 12.19 10.15
N LYS A 187 -13.06 12.66 11.35
CA LYS A 187 -13.06 11.88 12.60
C LYS A 187 -14.32 11.04 12.88
N ASP A 188 -15.48 11.44 12.34
CA ASP A 188 -16.78 10.82 12.55
C ASP A 188 -17.25 9.96 11.33
N GLU A 189 -16.46 9.91 10.25
CA GLU A 189 -16.90 9.45 8.92
C GLU A 189 -15.70 8.98 8.07
N GLY A 190 -15.56 7.67 7.83
CA GLY A 190 -14.43 7.09 7.10
C GLY A 190 -14.40 7.53 5.65
N ASN A 191 -15.31 7.04 4.81
CA ASN A 191 -15.31 7.36 3.36
C ASN A 191 -15.89 8.75 3.04
N LYS A 192 -15.62 9.74 3.91
CA LYS A 192 -16.05 11.13 3.79
C LYS A 192 -15.68 11.71 2.43
N TYR A 193 -16.71 12.05 1.67
CA TYR A 193 -16.58 12.48 0.29
C TYR A 193 -15.63 13.67 0.14
N GLY A 194 -14.67 13.54 -0.77
CA GLY A 194 -13.76 14.62 -1.16
C GLY A 194 -12.44 14.68 -0.37
N ARG A 195 -12.14 13.73 0.52
CA ARG A 195 -10.76 13.49 0.99
C ARG A 195 -9.91 12.94 -0.17
N PRO A 196 -8.84 13.63 -0.62
CA PRO A 196 -8.10 13.18 -1.80
C PRO A 196 -6.94 12.23 -1.48
N MET A 197 -6.77 11.18 -2.28
CA MET A 197 -5.53 10.39 -2.31
C MET A 197 -4.37 11.30 -2.72
N ALA A 198 -3.21 11.20 -2.04
CA ALA A 198 -2.18 12.22 -2.18
C ALA A 198 -1.42 12.14 -3.52
N LEU A 199 -1.05 10.94 -3.97
CA LEU A 199 -0.39 10.69 -5.25
C LEU A 199 -1.09 9.58 -6.04
N ALA A 200 -1.28 9.79 -7.34
CA ALA A 200 -1.76 8.76 -8.25
C ALA A 200 -0.92 8.70 -9.52
N PHE A 201 -0.46 7.50 -9.87
CA PHE A 201 -0.06 7.20 -11.24
C PHE A 201 -1.28 6.62 -11.97
N LYS A 202 -1.88 7.38 -12.90
CA LYS A 202 -3.05 6.95 -13.68
C LYS A 202 -2.69 6.79 -15.15
N GLY A 203 -2.98 5.62 -15.75
CA GLY A 203 -2.70 5.39 -17.17
C GLY A 203 -1.20 5.53 -17.49
N ALA A 204 -0.34 5.20 -16.54
CA ALA A 204 1.10 5.41 -16.63
C ALA A 204 1.83 4.12 -17.03
N LYS A 205 2.95 4.25 -17.74
CA LYS A 205 3.79 3.12 -18.14
C LYS A 205 5.28 3.37 -17.88
N ASN A 206 6.03 2.33 -17.51
CA ASN A 206 7.49 2.41 -17.29
C ASN A 206 7.84 3.52 -16.27
N VAL A 207 7.32 3.40 -15.04
CA VAL A 207 7.50 4.41 -13.99
C VAL A 207 8.47 3.90 -12.94
N VAL A 208 9.44 4.72 -12.55
CA VAL A 208 10.31 4.46 -11.40
C VAL A 208 10.23 5.62 -10.41
N VAL A 209 9.85 5.32 -9.18
CA VAL A 209 9.81 6.26 -8.04
C VAL A 209 10.88 5.86 -7.03
N ARG A 210 11.70 6.80 -6.57
CA ARG A 210 12.77 6.55 -5.61
C ARG A 210 12.79 7.53 -4.46
N ASP A 211 13.20 7.02 -3.30
CA ASP A 211 13.63 7.81 -2.15
C ASP A 211 12.60 8.86 -1.76
N TRP A 212 11.32 8.45 -1.82
CA TRP A 212 10.16 9.32 -1.86
C TRP A 212 9.34 9.17 -0.57
N SER A 213 8.92 10.30 -0.01
CA SER A 213 8.11 10.34 1.20
C SER A 213 6.73 10.94 0.95
N ILE A 214 5.68 10.30 1.47
CA ILE A 214 4.35 10.91 1.62
C ILE A 214 4.02 10.96 3.11
N VAL A 215 4.02 12.18 3.64
CA VAL A 215 3.81 12.45 5.06
C VAL A 215 2.52 13.23 5.24
N GLN A 216 1.73 12.84 6.24
CA GLN A 216 0.42 13.40 6.54
C GLN A 216 -0.53 13.40 5.32
N PRO A 217 -0.83 12.23 4.72
CA PRO A 217 -1.75 12.15 3.59
C PRO A 217 -3.19 12.54 4.02
N PRO A 218 -4.01 13.17 3.16
CA PRO A 218 -5.42 13.47 3.47
C PRO A 218 -6.32 12.24 3.57
N PHE A 219 -5.96 11.20 2.83
CA PHE A 219 -6.65 9.92 2.62
C PHE A 219 -5.56 8.86 2.36
N TRP A 220 -5.73 8.01 1.35
CA TRP A 220 -4.69 7.10 0.87
C TRP A 220 -3.43 7.86 0.41
N SER A 221 -2.27 7.29 0.67
CA SER A 221 -0.97 7.94 0.42
C SER A 221 -0.60 7.91 -1.06
N ALA A 222 -0.58 6.72 -1.67
CA ALA A 222 -0.26 6.54 -3.08
C ALA A 222 -1.17 5.48 -3.70
N ILE A 223 -1.59 5.68 -4.96
CA ILE A 223 -2.27 4.67 -5.77
C ILE A 223 -1.60 4.50 -7.14
N VAL A 224 -1.44 3.25 -7.57
CA VAL A 224 -1.14 2.87 -8.96
C VAL A 224 -2.43 2.37 -9.61
N LEU A 225 -2.90 3.12 -10.60
CA LEU A 225 -4.24 3.06 -11.16
C LEU A 225 -4.15 2.87 -12.68
N GLU A 226 -4.75 1.81 -13.23
CA GLU A 226 -4.85 1.61 -14.68
C GLU A 226 -3.47 1.70 -15.39
N SER A 227 -2.42 1.16 -14.76
CA SER A 227 -1.01 1.40 -15.13
C SER A 227 -0.20 0.09 -15.30
N GLU A 228 0.96 0.19 -15.95
CA GLU A 228 1.83 -0.94 -16.31
C GLU A 228 3.30 -0.63 -15.99
N ASP A 229 4.08 -1.61 -15.52
CA ASP A 229 5.52 -1.44 -15.27
C ASP A 229 5.85 -0.27 -14.30
N VAL A 230 5.28 -0.28 -13.09
CA VAL A 230 5.43 0.80 -12.09
C VAL A 230 6.17 0.32 -10.84
N TRP A 231 7.31 0.93 -10.53
CA TRP A 231 8.20 0.49 -9.44
C TRP A 231 8.53 1.59 -8.43
N PHE A 232 8.29 1.33 -7.15
CA PHE A 232 8.65 2.19 -6.02
C PHE A 232 9.82 1.58 -5.24
N TYR A 233 10.85 2.38 -4.98
CA TYR A 233 12.02 2.01 -4.18
C TYR A 233 12.22 2.99 -3.03
N ASN A 234 12.48 2.50 -1.82
CA ASN A 234 12.70 3.32 -0.62
C ASN A 234 11.53 4.28 -0.37
N TYR A 235 10.32 3.72 -0.30
CA TYR A 235 9.08 4.48 -0.13
C TYR A 235 8.70 4.63 1.35
N TYR A 236 8.45 5.86 1.80
CA TYR A 236 8.01 6.14 3.16
C TYR A 236 6.61 6.75 3.16
N ALA A 237 5.69 6.14 3.91
CA ALA A 237 4.33 6.63 4.12
C ALA A 237 4.06 6.83 5.62
N ASN A 238 3.61 8.02 6.03
CA ASN A 238 3.32 8.30 7.44
C ASN A 238 2.06 9.14 7.62
N ALA A 239 1.05 8.55 8.26
CA ALA A 239 -0.05 9.24 8.89
C ALA A 239 0.11 9.17 10.43
N THR A 240 0.10 10.32 11.09
CA THR A 240 0.25 10.46 12.54
C THR A 240 -0.78 11.47 13.03
N ASN A 241 -1.63 11.08 13.98
CA ASN A 241 -2.62 11.94 14.60
C ASN A 241 -2.03 12.59 15.85
N PHE A 242 -2.03 13.92 15.89
CA PHE A 242 -1.50 14.72 16.99
C PHE A 242 -2.55 15.05 18.06
N ASN A 243 -3.81 14.66 17.88
CA ASN A 243 -4.82 14.80 18.94
C ASN A 243 -4.59 13.81 20.08
N ASP A 244 -4.62 14.29 21.32
CA ASP A 244 -4.50 13.48 22.52
C ASP A 244 -5.84 12.87 23.02
N ASP A 245 -6.93 13.08 22.29
CA ASP A 245 -8.25 12.50 22.62
C ASP A 245 -8.20 10.95 22.58
N PRO A 246 -8.61 10.24 23.65
CA PRO A 246 -8.69 8.79 23.67
C PRO A 246 -9.53 8.17 22.56
N ALA A 247 -10.58 8.86 22.08
CA ALA A 247 -11.37 8.43 20.92
C ALA A 247 -10.53 8.50 19.63
N ALA A 248 -9.71 9.54 19.49
CA ALA A 248 -8.84 9.73 18.34
C ALA A 248 -7.70 8.69 18.25
N LYS A 249 -7.36 8.06 19.38
CA LYS A 249 -6.39 6.96 19.53
C LYS A 249 -7.04 5.61 19.79
N ALA A 250 -8.37 5.49 19.66
CA ALA A 250 -9.09 4.26 19.96
C ALA A 250 -8.62 3.14 19.00
N HIS A 251 -8.10 2.04 19.56
CA HIS A 251 -7.41 0.99 18.79
C HIS A 251 -8.24 0.34 17.66
N ILE A 252 -9.56 0.49 17.66
CA ILE A 252 -10.46 -0.03 16.61
C ILE A 252 -10.90 1.09 15.65
N HIS A 253 -11.03 2.33 16.12
CA HIS A 253 -11.57 3.47 15.35
C HIS A 253 -10.79 4.76 15.64
N THR A 254 -9.52 4.82 15.23
CA THR A 254 -8.75 6.09 15.24
C THR A 254 -9.28 7.07 14.19
N TRP A 255 -8.88 8.33 14.27
CA TRP A 255 -9.16 9.33 13.21
C TRP A 255 -8.23 9.19 11.99
N LEU A 256 -7.34 8.19 11.97
CA LEU A 256 -6.49 7.83 10.84
C LEU A 256 -7.15 6.79 9.90
N GLN A 257 -8.48 6.65 9.94
CA GLN A 257 -9.21 5.80 9.00
C GLN A 257 -8.96 6.21 7.55
N ASN A 258 -8.76 5.21 6.70
CA ASN A 258 -8.43 5.32 5.29
C ASN A 258 -7.19 6.19 5.03
N THR A 259 -6.13 5.95 5.82
CA THR A 259 -4.78 6.48 5.56
C THR A 259 -3.88 5.40 4.97
N ASP A 260 -4.39 4.70 3.96
CA ASP A 260 -3.76 3.56 3.31
C ASP A 260 -2.34 3.93 2.81
N GLY A 261 -1.40 3.01 2.92
CA GLY A 261 0.02 3.23 2.62
C GLY A 261 0.33 3.18 1.13
N PHE A 262 -0.14 2.15 0.43
CA PHE A 262 0.05 2.00 -1.00
C PHE A 262 -1.03 1.11 -1.61
N ASP A 263 -1.70 1.62 -2.62
CA ASP A 263 -2.82 0.98 -3.28
C ASP A 263 -2.45 0.62 -4.72
N VAL A 264 -2.89 -0.55 -5.18
CA VAL A 264 -2.76 -0.95 -6.59
C VAL A 264 -4.11 -1.44 -7.11
N TYR A 265 -4.51 -0.96 -8.29
CA TYR A 265 -5.83 -1.21 -8.87
C TYR A 265 -5.77 -1.19 -10.41
N LYS A 266 -6.41 -2.15 -11.07
CA LYS A 266 -6.43 -2.29 -12.55
C LYS A 266 -5.04 -2.21 -13.21
N SER A 267 -4.00 -2.72 -12.55
CA SER A 267 -2.61 -2.48 -12.94
C SER A 267 -1.80 -3.77 -13.00
N THR A 268 -0.75 -3.80 -13.82
CA THR A 268 0.08 -5.01 -14.02
C THR A 268 1.58 -4.72 -13.92
N ASN A 269 2.35 -5.70 -13.43
CA ASN A 269 3.79 -5.59 -13.17
C ASN A 269 4.13 -4.37 -12.31
N VAL A 270 3.58 -4.33 -11.10
CA VAL A 270 3.78 -3.25 -10.12
C VAL A 270 4.65 -3.76 -8.97
N GLY A 271 5.66 -2.99 -8.60
CA GLY A 271 6.63 -3.39 -7.57
C GLY A 271 6.83 -2.33 -6.49
N VAL A 272 6.92 -2.76 -5.22
CA VAL A 272 7.32 -1.91 -4.10
C VAL A 272 8.44 -2.60 -3.33
N VAL A 273 9.59 -1.93 -3.24
CA VAL A 273 10.82 -2.45 -2.63
C VAL A 273 11.28 -1.50 -1.54
N ASN A 274 11.52 -2.03 -0.34
CA ASN A 274 11.92 -1.27 0.84
C ASN A 274 10.91 -0.17 1.20
N MET A 275 9.71 -0.57 1.63
CA MET A 275 8.67 0.36 2.07
C MET A 275 8.55 0.37 3.59
N THR A 276 8.40 1.56 4.17
CA THR A 276 8.03 1.73 5.58
C THR A 276 6.76 2.56 5.70
N TYR A 277 5.78 2.03 6.42
CA TYR A 277 4.46 2.64 6.66
C TYR A 277 4.20 2.85 8.16
N GLN A 278 3.56 3.96 8.50
CA GLN A 278 2.79 4.10 9.74
C GLN A 278 1.45 4.79 9.42
N GLY A 279 0.35 4.28 9.95
CA GLY A 279 -0.96 4.90 9.79
C GLY A 279 -2.08 4.12 10.47
N GLY A 280 -3.32 4.34 10.02
CA GLY A 280 -4.53 3.79 10.63
C GLY A 280 -5.31 2.77 9.81
N ASP A 281 -4.86 2.47 8.59
CA ASP A 281 -5.58 1.61 7.64
C ASP A 281 -4.61 0.70 6.85
N ASP A 282 -4.96 0.27 5.63
CA ASP A 282 -4.22 -0.77 4.91
C ASP A 282 -2.78 -0.30 4.61
N CYS A 283 -1.78 -1.05 5.06
CA CYS A 283 -0.37 -0.73 4.77
C CYS A 283 -0.07 -0.90 3.27
N ILE A 284 -0.62 -1.97 2.69
CA ILE A 284 -0.70 -2.25 1.26
C ILE A 284 -2.15 -2.67 0.99
N ALA A 285 -2.76 -2.18 -0.09
CA ALA A 285 -4.05 -2.68 -0.55
C ALA A 285 -4.03 -3.08 -2.03
N VAL A 286 -4.15 -4.38 -2.27
CA VAL A 286 -4.32 -4.97 -3.61
C VAL A 286 -5.81 -4.94 -3.95
N LYS A 287 -6.26 -3.86 -4.61
CA LYS A 287 -7.65 -3.69 -5.05
C LYS A 287 -7.89 -4.50 -6.35
N PRO A 288 -9.10 -4.53 -6.94
CA PRO A 288 -9.40 -5.42 -8.07
C PRO A 288 -8.58 -5.23 -9.35
N ASN A 289 -8.51 -6.32 -10.12
CA ASN A 289 -7.94 -6.44 -11.46
C ASN A 289 -6.42 -6.16 -11.50
N VAL A 290 -5.67 -6.84 -10.62
CA VAL A 290 -4.22 -6.65 -10.46
C VAL A 290 -3.46 -7.95 -10.75
N SER A 291 -2.50 -7.88 -11.66
CA SER A 291 -1.59 -8.97 -12.04
C SER A 291 -0.13 -8.62 -11.78
N ASP A 292 0.69 -9.64 -11.48
CA ASP A 292 2.15 -9.51 -11.35
C ASP A 292 2.54 -8.42 -10.33
N PHE A 293 2.05 -8.57 -9.09
CA PHE A 293 2.31 -7.61 -8.01
C PHE A 293 3.42 -8.10 -7.08
N HIS A 294 4.38 -7.21 -6.80
CA HIS A 294 5.64 -7.57 -6.17
C HIS A 294 5.94 -6.70 -4.95
N ILE A 295 6.07 -7.32 -3.77
CA ILE A 295 6.54 -6.66 -2.54
C ILE A 295 7.86 -7.28 -2.09
N ARG A 296 8.84 -6.44 -1.74
CA ARG A 296 10.05 -6.89 -1.04
C ARG A 296 10.46 -5.94 0.08
N ASN A 297 10.75 -6.46 1.26
CA ASN A 297 11.14 -5.69 2.46
C ASN A 297 10.09 -4.62 2.83
N LEU A 298 8.94 -5.05 3.31
CA LEU A 298 7.86 -4.19 3.79
C LEU A 298 7.89 -4.12 5.33
N THR A 299 7.83 -2.92 5.90
CA THR A 299 7.66 -2.70 7.35
C THR A 299 6.44 -1.82 7.61
N CYS A 300 5.48 -2.29 8.41
CA CYS A 300 4.24 -1.57 8.73
C CYS A 300 4.09 -1.36 10.25
N TYR A 301 3.75 -0.15 10.67
CA TYR A 301 3.52 0.25 12.06
C TYR A 301 2.07 0.68 12.29
N GLY A 302 1.26 -0.23 12.83
CA GLY A 302 -0.19 -0.08 12.97
C GLY A 302 -0.96 -0.18 11.65
N GLY A 303 -2.28 0.00 11.73
CA GLY A 303 -3.20 -0.06 10.59
C GLY A 303 -3.94 -1.40 10.48
N THR A 304 -4.37 -1.76 9.27
CA THR A 304 -5.12 -2.99 8.94
C THR A 304 -4.31 -4.06 8.22
N GLY A 305 -2.98 -3.89 8.14
CA GLY A 305 -2.06 -4.90 7.62
C GLY A 305 -1.90 -4.85 6.10
N VAL A 306 -1.58 -6.00 5.50
CA VAL A 306 -1.51 -6.18 4.05
C VAL A 306 -2.85 -6.73 3.58
N ALA A 307 -3.59 -5.93 2.82
CA ALA A 307 -4.94 -6.25 2.38
C ALA A 307 -5.00 -6.68 0.92
N PHE A 308 -5.79 -7.71 0.65
CA PHE A 308 -6.25 -8.12 -0.67
C PHE A 308 -7.74 -7.79 -0.74
N GLY A 309 -8.08 -6.71 -1.46
CA GLY A 309 -9.41 -6.14 -1.55
C GLY A 309 -9.59 -4.79 -0.82
N SER A 310 -10.83 -4.35 -0.55
CA SER A 310 -12.06 -5.10 -0.78
C SER A 310 -12.33 -5.34 -2.27
N ILE A 311 -12.87 -6.53 -2.58
CA ILE A 311 -13.05 -7.03 -3.94
C ILE A 311 -14.44 -7.66 -4.10
N ALA A 312 -14.97 -7.72 -5.32
CA ALA A 312 -16.32 -8.19 -5.64
C ALA A 312 -17.46 -7.25 -5.17
N GLN A 313 -17.22 -5.94 -5.18
CA GLN A 313 -18.20 -4.95 -4.72
C GLN A 313 -19.45 -4.83 -5.61
N VAL A 314 -19.32 -5.04 -6.93
CA VAL A 314 -20.35 -4.62 -7.90
C VAL A 314 -21.00 -5.83 -8.57
N PRO A 315 -22.35 -5.97 -8.52
CA PRO A 315 -23.07 -7.06 -9.17
C PRO A 315 -22.80 -7.16 -10.66
N GLY A 316 -22.56 -8.37 -11.14
CA GLY A 316 -22.30 -8.65 -12.55
C GLY A 316 -20.92 -8.22 -13.06
N ILE A 317 -20.08 -7.62 -12.21
CA ILE A 317 -18.66 -7.43 -12.49
C ILE A 317 -17.88 -8.65 -11.99
N THR A 318 -16.94 -9.12 -12.83
CA THR A 318 -15.96 -10.14 -12.45
C THR A 318 -14.65 -9.45 -12.14
N ASP A 319 -14.30 -9.43 -10.86
CA ASP A 319 -13.02 -8.92 -10.36
C ASP A 319 -11.98 -10.05 -10.26
N TRP A 320 -10.69 -9.72 -10.28
CA TRP A 320 -9.65 -10.72 -10.02
C TRP A 320 -8.36 -10.15 -9.40
N ILE A 321 -7.57 -11.00 -8.77
CA ILE A 321 -6.17 -10.73 -8.37
C ILE A 321 -5.36 -11.98 -8.75
N GLU A 322 -4.25 -11.85 -9.48
CA GLU A 322 -3.38 -13.01 -9.76
C GLU A 322 -1.89 -12.69 -9.78
N ASN A 323 -1.06 -13.71 -9.57
CA ASN A 323 0.40 -13.62 -9.60
C ASN A 323 0.95 -12.57 -8.61
N VAL A 324 0.63 -12.71 -7.33
CA VAL A 324 1.18 -11.83 -6.28
C VAL A 324 2.33 -12.52 -5.57
N THR A 325 3.47 -11.84 -5.43
CA THR A 325 4.60 -12.38 -4.66
C THR A 325 5.14 -11.34 -3.69
N MET A 326 5.19 -11.72 -2.42
CA MET A 326 5.69 -10.87 -1.34
C MET A 326 6.80 -11.59 -0.55
N ASP A 327 7.90 -10.90 -0.29
CA ASP A 327 9.04 -11.45 0.46
C ASP A 327 9.56 -10.44 1.51
N GLY A 328 9.65 -10.88 2.77
CA GLY A 328 10.12 -10.04 3.87
C GLY A 328 9.07 -9.01 4.29
N VAL A 329 8.01 -9.46 4.97
CA VAL A 329 6.92 -8.61 5.49
C VAL A 329 6.99 -8.56 7.01
N THR A 330 7.09 -7.35 7.57
CA THR A 330 7.25 -7.13 9.02
C THR A 330 6.15 -6.20 9.52
N LEU A 331 5.31 -6.69 10.44
CA LEU A 331 4.12 -5.99 10.93
C LEU A 331 4.23 -5.77 12.45
N TYR A 332 4.18 -4.50 12.87
CA TYR A 332 4.28 -4.08 14.27
C TYR A 332 3.05 -3.28 14.70
N PRO A 333 2.70 -3.25 16.00
CA PRO A 333 1.78 -2.25 16.51
C PRO A 333 2.46 -0.87 16.55
N SER A 334 1.71 0.21 16.60
CA SER A 334 2.25 1.56 16.82
C SER A 334 1.52 2.28 17.95
N THR A 335 2.07 3.43 18.36
CA THR A 335 1.40 4.33 19.31
C THR A 335 0.24 5.10 18.68
N GLN A 336 0.10 5.05 17.36
CA GLN A 336 -0.99 5.65 16.59
C GLN A 336 -2.16 4.68 16.42
N HIS A 337 -1.86 3.43 16.08
CA HIS A 337 -2.83 2.38 15.83
C HIS A 337 -2.24 1.00 16.18
N VAL A 338 -3.02 0.08 16.73
CA VAL A 338 -2.62 -1.34 16.79
C VAL A 338 -2.50 -1.93 15.39
N MET A 339 -1.83 -3.06 15.23
CA MET A 339 -1.94 -3.82 13.98
C MET A 339 -3.23 -4.66 14.02
N LYS A 340 -4.30 -4.22 13.33
CA LYS A 340 -5.60 -4.92 13.35
C LYS A 340 -5.51 -6.28 12.69
N ASN A 341 -4.95 -6.36 11.49
CA ASN A 341 -4.79 -7.61 10.77
C ASN A 341 -3.34 -7.78 10.32
N GLY A 342 -2.92 -9.01 10.03
CA GLY A 342 -1.64 -9.24 9.37
C GLY A 342 -1.79 -9.33 7.86
N LEU A 343 -2.08 -10.53 7.36
CA LEU A 343 -2.48 -10.78 5.98
C LEU A 343 -4.00 -10.89 5.94
N TYR A 344 -4.64 -9.97 5.22
CA TYR A 344 -6.09 -9.77 5.27
C TYR A 344 -6.72 -9.86 3.87
N PHE A 345 -7.46 -10.92 3.62
CA PHE A 345 -8.12 -11.18 2.35
C PHE A 345 -9.60 -10.87 2.54
N LYS A 346 -10.13 -9.87 1.83
CA LYS A 346 -11.41 -9.26 2.16
C LYS A 346 -12.27 -9.09 0.91
N SER A 347 -13.36 -9.85 0.82
CA SER A 347 -14.34 -9.76 -0.27
C SER A 347 -15.72 -9.39 0.25
N TRP A 348 -16.50 -8.69 -0.57
CA TRP A 348 -17.85 -8.27 -0.22
C TRP A 348 -18.81 -9.46 -0.12
N MET A 349 -19.82 -9.32 0.75
CA MET A 349 -20.95 -10.26 0.84
C MET A 349 -21.71 -10.42 -0.49
N GLY A 350 -22.47 -11.49 -0.66
CA GLY A 350 -23.22 -11.75 -1.90
C GLY A 350 -24.48 -10.89 -2.06
N ASP A 351 -25.03 -10.38 -0.96
CA ASP A 351 -26.22 -9.56 -0.97
C ASP A 351 -25.89 -8.07 -1.19
N VAL A 352 -26.66 -7.39 -2.03
CA VAL A 352 -26.40 -6.01 -2.43
C VAL A 352 -27.05 -5.03 -1.46
N HIS A 353 -26.26 -4.23 -0.75
CA HIS A 353 -26.76 -3.25 0.23
C HIS A 353 -26.11 -1.88 0.11
N GLY A 354 -26.97 -0.85 0.17
CA GLY A 354 -26.59 0.55 -0.09
C GLY A 354 -26.37 0.82 -1.58
N GLU A 355 -25.95 2.05 -1.89
CA GLU A 355 -25.57 2.47 -3.25
C GLU A 355 -24.07 2.82 -3.29
N PRO A 356 -23.34 2.52 -4.38
CA PRO A 356 -21.96 2.97 -4.56
C PRO A 356 -21.80 4.49 -4.34
N PRO A 357 -20.68 4.95 -3.77
CA PRO A 357 -19.43 4.21 -3.59
C PRO A 357 -19.34 3.37 -2.30
N ASN A 358 -20.20 3.64 -1.31
CA ASN A 358 -20.14 3.00 0.01
C ASN A 358 -21.16 1.85 0.17
N GLY A 359 -22.04 1.62 -0.79
CA GLY A 359 -22.83 0.39 -0.91
C GLY A 359 -22.21 -0.61 -1.88
N GLY A 360 -22.62 -1.87 -1.79
CA GLY A 360 -22.09 -2.95 -2.62
C GLY A 360 -22.52 -4.34 -2.16
N GLY A 361 -21.87 -5.34 -2.76
CA GLY A 361 -22.14 -6.77 -2.60
C GLY A 361 -22.50 -7.43 -3.93
N GLY A 362 -22.43 -8.76 -3.99
CA GLY A 362 -22.89 -9.55 -5.13
C GLY A 362 -22.04 -9.50 -6.40
N GLY A 363 -20.84 -8.91 -6.35
CA GLY A 363 -19.83 -9.12 -7.39
C GLY A 363 -19.28 -10.55 -7.33
N VAL A 364 -18.59 -10.97 -8.40
CA VAL A 364 -18.00 -12.31 -8.51
C VAL A 364 -16.52 -12.20 -8.88
N GLY A 365 -15.77 -13.29 -8.79
CA GLY A 365 -14.35 -13.26 -9.18
C GLY A 365 -13.48 -14.32 -8.53
N TYR A 366 -12.17 -14.14 -8.66
CA TYR A 366 -11.18 -14.99 -8.00
C TYR A 366 -9.88 -14.27 -7.61
N ALA A 367 -9.22 -14.74 -6.56
CA ALA A 367 -7.83 -14.42 -6.27
C ALA A 367 -6.99 -15.71 -6.22
N ARG A 368 -5.83 -15.72 -6.89
CA ARG A 368 -4.98 -16.93 -7.05
C ARG A 368 -3.50 -16.64 -7.30
N ASN A 369 -2.67 -17.67 -7.22
CA ASN A 369 -1.22 -17.62 -7.38
C ASN A 369 -0.61 -16.51 -6.51
N ILE A 370 -0.89 -16.59 -5.21
CA ILE A 370 -0.44 -15.63 -4.20
C ILE A 370 0.58 -16.32 -3.31
N THR A 371 1.86 -15.92 -3.38
CA THR A 371 2.92 -16.45 -2.52
C THR A 371 3.45 -15.35 -1.60
N ILE A 372 3.36 -15.55 -0.29
CA ILE A 372 3.80 -14.61 0.73
C ILE A 372 4.82 -15.31 1.63
N SER A 373 6.05 -14.82 1.64
CA SER A 373 7.19 -15.47 2.30
C SER A 373 7.88 -14.56 3.31
N ASN A 374 8.47 -15.17 4.35
CA ASN A 374 9.28 -14.51 5.36
C ASN A 374 8.51 -13.39 6.07
N VAL A 375 7.47 -13.78 6.83
CA VAL A 375 6.57 -12.86 7.52
C VAL A 375 6.82 -12.88 9.02
N TYR A 376 7.03 -11.70 9.60
CA TYR A 376 7.06 -11.49 11.04
C TYR A 376 5.92 -10.56 11.48
N MET A 377 5.22 -10.94 12.54
CA MET A 377 4.09 -10.19 13.10
C MET A 377 4.23 -10.02 14.60
N GLU A 378 3.99 -8.82 15.12
CA GLU A 378 3.96 -8.56 16.55
C GLU A 378 2.59 -8.03 16.98
N ARG A 379 1.94 -8.74 17.90
CA ARG A 379 0.71 -8.31 18.58
C ARG A 379 -0.41 -7.89 17.61
N ASN A 380 -0.53 -8.59 16.48
CA ASN A 380 -1.63 -8.41 15.55
C ASN A 380 -2.95 -8.90 16.20
N LEU A 381 -4.07 -8.18 16.04
CA LEU A 381 -5.36 -8.66 16.57
C LEU A 381 -5.85 -9.90 15.79
N ARG A 382 -5.71 -9.90 14.46
CA ARG A 382 -6.08 -11.01 13.55
C ARG A 382 -4.94 -11.30 12.56
N PRO A 383 -3.94 -12.11 12.91
CA PRO A 383 -2.72 -12.25 12.11
C PRO A 383 -2.97 -12.73 10.67
N ILE A 384 -3.75 -13.79 10.49
CA ILE A 384 -4.22 -14.23 9.16
C ILE A 384 -5.73 -14.21 9.18
N PHE A 385 -6.34 -13.42 8.29
CA PHE A 385 -7.79 -13.29 8.21
C PHE A 385 -8.27 -13.34 6.76
N ILE A 386 -9.14 -14.31 6.43
CA ILE A 386 -9.92 -14.32 5.19
C ILE A 386 -11.38 -14.08 5.57
N GLN A 387 -11.97 -13.06 4.95
CA GLN A 387 -13.32 -12.58 5.21
C GLN A 387 -14.08 -12.42 3.90
N THR A 388 -15.26 -13.03 3.81
CA THR A 388 -16.08 -13.03 2.59
C THR A 388 -17.44 -12.36 2.74
N ASP A 389 -17.64 -11.58 3.80
CA ASP A 389 -18.91 -10.93 4.14
C ASP A 389 -18.80 -9.40 4.32
N VAL A 390 -17.75 -8.77 3.77
CA VAL A 390 -17.49 -7.33 3.96
C VAL A 390 -18.68 -6.49 3.51
N THR A 391 -19.03 -5.50 4.34
CA THR A 391 -20.06 -4.50 4.04
C THR A 391 -19.76 -3.16 4.72
N ALA A 392 -20.19 -2.07 4.09
CA ALA A 392 -20.21 -0.73 4.67
C ALA A 392 -21.61 -0.32 5.18
N GLN A 393 -22.55 -1.26 5.22
CA GLN A 393 -23.86 -1.03 5.84
C GLN A 393 -23.85 -1.63 7.25
N ASN A 394 -23.76 -0.76 8.26
CA ASN A 394 -23.65 -1.15 9.69
C ASN A 394 -24.78 -2.10 10.16
N ASP A 395 -25.95 -2.04 9.53
CA ASP A 395 -27.08 -2.92 9.82
C ASP A 395 -26.98 -4.31 9.15
N TRP A 396 -25.99 -4.53 8.28
CA TRP A 396 -25.73 -5.80 7.57
C TRP A 396 -24.46 -6.53 8.01
N VAL A 397 -23.65 -5.91 8.86
CA VAL A 397 -22.44 -6.53 9.43
C VAL A 397 -22.79 -7.86 10.12
N GLY A 398 -22.11 -8.94 9.73
CA GLY A 398 -22.35 -10.30 10.22
C GLY A 398 -23.68 -10.93 9.76
N LYS A 399 -24.43 -10.29 8.86
CA LYS A 399 -25.65 -10.87 8.24
C LYS A 399 -25.41 -11.46 6.85
N GLY A 400 -24.32 -11.06 6.19
CA GLY A 400 -23.87 -11.58 4.89
C GLY A 400 -22.94 -12.80 4.97
N HIS A 401 -22.74 -13.34 6.16
CA HIS A 401 -21.95 -14.56 6.35
C HIS A 401 -22.53 -15.70 5.50
N ASP A 402 -21.65 -16.50 4.89
CA ASP A 402 -21.99 -17.59 3.95
C ASP A 402 -22.63 -17.16 2.62
N THR A 403 -22.72 -15.85 2.30
CA THR A 403 -23.33 -15.38 1.02
C THR A 403 -22.33 -14.90 -0.04
N GLY A 404 -21.08 -14.59 0.31
CA GLY A 404 -20.05 -14.11 -0.64
C GLY A 404 -19.85 -15.00 -1.87
N LEU A 405 -19.54 -14.40 -3.03
CA LEU A 405 -19.45 -15.10 -4.33
C LEU A 405 -18.03 -15.12 -4.92
N PHE A 406 -17.02 -14.68 -4.17
CA PHE A 406 -15.64 -14.53 -4.66
C PHE A 406 -14.75 -15.69 -4.22
N HIS A 407 -14.00 -16.26 -5.16
CA HIS A 407 -13.17 -17.45 -4.94
C HIS A 407 -11.76 -17.09 -4.42
N TRP A 408 -11.37 -17.60 -3.26
CA TRP A 408 -9.99 -17.53 -2.76
C TRP A 408 -9.34 -18.93 -2.85
N TYR A 409 -8.29 -19.08 -3.65
CA TYR A 409 -7.54 -20.32 -3.79
C TYR A 409 -6.09 -20.08 -4.24
N ASP A 410 -5.22 -21.10 -4.19
CA ASP A 410 -3.82 -20.99 -4.64
C ASP A 410 -3.10 -19.82 -3.90
N ILE A 411 -3.05 -19.97 -2.57
CA ILE A 411 -2.50 -18.98 -1.62
C ILE A 411 -1.50 -19.70 -0.70
N HIS A 412 -0.22 -19.37 -0.83
CA HIS A 412 0.88 -20.06 -0.14
C HIS A 412 1.60 -19.11 0.82
N MET A 413 1.57 -19.42 2.11
CA MET A 413 2.16 -18.61 3.19
C MET A 413 3.34 -19.35 3.82
N ASN A 414 4.56 -18.83 3.61
CA ASN A 414 5.80 -19.53 3.92
C ASN A 414 6.64 -18.77 4.97
N ASN A 415 7.11 -19.47 5.99
CA ASN A 415 7.92 -18.89 7.08
C ASN A 415 7.22 -17.69 7.74
N VAL A 416 6.09 -17.95 8.40
CA VAL A 416 5.29 -16.95 9.13
C VAL A 416 5.51 -17.14 10.62
N SER A 417 5.89 -16.07 11.33
CA SER A 417 6.24 -16.15 12.75
C SER A 417 5.85 -14.92 13.56
N GLY A 418 5.75 -15.07 14.88
CA GLY A 418 5.57 -13.96 15.81
C GLY A 418 4.44 -14.14 16.82
N THR A 419 3.70 -13.06 17.11
CA THR A 419 2.66 -13.02 18.16
C THR A 419 1.35 -12.38 17.70
N SER A 420 0.22 -12.84 18.26
CA SER A 420 -1.05 -12.10 18.22
C SER A 420 -1.32 -11.38 19.55
N GLU A 421 -2.39 -10.59 19.62
CA GLU A 421 -2.87 -9.92 20.86
C GLU A 421 -4.10 -10.64 21.48
N LEU A 422 -4.72 -11.55 20.72
CA LEU A 422 -5.91 -12.35 21.08
C LEU A 422 -5.58 -13.87 21.02
N ASN A 423 -6.58 -14.76 21.01
CA ASN A 423 -6.35 -16.21 20.86
C ASN A 423 -6.12 -16.55 19.37
N ARG A 424 -6.91 -16.01 18.45
CA ARG A 424 -6.81 -16.30 17.00
C ARG A 424 -5.45 -15.94 16.42
N VAL A 425 -4.89 -16.90 15.69
CA VAL A 425 -3.73 -16.71 14.82
C VAL A 425 -4.08 -16.97 13.35
N VAL A 426 -5.07 -17.83 13.09
CA VAL A 426 -5.67 -18.05 11.76
C VAL A 426 -7.18 -17.99 11.87
N TRP A 427 -7.81 -17.19 11.02
CA TRP A 427 -9.25 -17.14 10.81
C TRP A 427 -9.54 -17.12 9.31
N ILE A 428 -10.07 -18.21 8.78
CA ILE A 428 -10.47 -18.33 7.37
C ILE A 428 -11.97 -18.53 7.35
N ASP A 429 -12.74 -17.52 6.94
CA ASP A 429 -14.19 -17.58 6.84
C ASP A 429 -14.64 -17.52 5.38
N CYS A 430 -14.93 -18.68 4.79
CA CYS A 430 -15.32 -18.81 3.39
C CYS A 430 -16.76 -19.36 3.24
N PRO A 431 -17.48 -19.09 2.15
CA PRO A 431 -18.84 -19.57 1.94
C PRO A 431 -18.89 -21.06 1.57
N LYS A 432 -19.88 -21.80 2.04
CA LYS A 432 -20.14 -23.23 1.74
C LYS A 432 -20.24 -23.51 0.24
N HIS A 433 -20.75 -22.54 -0.52
CA HIS A 433 -21.01 -22.65 -1.95
C HIS A 433 -19.84 -22.14 -2.81
N VAL A 434 -18.89 -21.41 -2.20
CA VAL A 434 -17.60 -20.98 -2.78
C VAL A 434 -16.48 -21.32 -1.78
N PRO A 435 -16.21 -22.61 -1.52
CA PRO A 435 -15.26 -23.01 -0.50
C PRO A 435 -13.83 -22.67 -0.91
N CYS A 436 -13.06 -22.16 0.05
CA CYS A 436 -11.64 -21.90 -0.12
C CYS A 436 -10.87 -23.21 -0.26
N HIS A 437 -9.84 -23.25 -1.09
CA HIS A 437 -9.07 -24.46 -1.37
C HIS A 437 -7.64 -24.12 -1.79
N ASP A 438 -6.70 -25.04 -1.64
CA ASP A 438 -5.29 -24.80 -1.97
C ASP A 438 -4.70 -23.56 -1.25
N ILE A 439 -5.00 -23.46 0.05
CA ILE A 439 -4.41 -22.47 0.96
C ILE A 439 -3.44 -23.22 1.86
N THR A 440 -2.14 -22.95 1.71
CA THR A 440 -1.09 -23.72 2.37
C THR A 440 -0.18 -22.87 3.24
N PHE A 441 0.29 -23.49 4.33
CA PHE A 441 1.19 -22.89 5.29
C PHE A 441 2.44 -23.76 5.44
N SER A 442 3.62 -23.19 5.24
CA SER A 442 4.90 -23.85 5.56
C SER A 442 5.65 -23.06 6.62
N ASN A 443 6.23 -23.74 7.62
CA ASN A 443 6.94 -23.12 8.74
C ASN A 443 6.14 -22.00 9.44
N PHE A 444 4.91 -22.31 9.87
CA PHE A 444 4.05 -21.38 10.62
C PHE A 444 4.30 -21.51 12.13
N SER A 445 4.64 -20.40 12.79
CA SER A 445 5.00 -20.34 14.21
C SER A 445 4.50 -19.05 14.88
N MET A 446 3.18 -18.91 14.99
CA MET A 446 2.53 -17.82 15.73
C MET A 446 2.24 -18.24 17.18
N THR A 447 2.56 -17.36 18.13
CA THR A 447 2.17 -17.50 19.54
C THR A 447 0.93 -16.65 19.82
N PRO A 448 -0.20 -17.24 20.25
CA PRO A 448 -1.36 -16.51 20.72
C PRO A 448 -1.03 -15.52 21.86
N GLY A 449 -1.59 -14.31 21.81
CA GLY A 449 -1.48 -13.32 22.88
C GLY A 449 -2.36 -13.64 24.10
N ARG A 450 -3.34 -14.51 23.90
CA ARG A 450 -4.21 -15.10 24.92
C ARG A 450 -4.36 -16.60 24.65
N ASP A 451 -4.68 -17.34 25.70
CA ASP A 451 -4.86 -18.80 25.69
C ASP A 451 -6.06 -19.17 26.59
N ASP A 452 -7.05 -18.27 26.66
CA ASP A 452 -8.28 -18.46 27.46
C ASP A 452 -9.37 -19.23 26.69
N ASP A 453 -9.29 -19.24 25.36
CA ASP A 453 -10.09 -20.09 24.46
C ASP A 453 -9.13 -20.77 23.42
N PRO A 454 -8.29 -21.75 23.82
CA PRO A 454 -7.27 -22.36 22.94
C PRO A 454 -7.85 -23.05 21.70
N GLU A 455 -9.10 -23.48 21.83
CA GLU A 455 -9.90 -24.11 20.78
C GLU A 455 -10.32 -23.18 19.66
N ILE A 456 -9.99 -21.87 19.67
CA ILE A 456 -10.27 -20.96 18.54
C ILE A 456 -9.00 -20.37 17.90
N HIS A 457 -7.82 -20.92 18.16
CA HIS A 457 -6.56 -20.45 17.55
C HIS A 457 -6.57 -20.51 16.01
N PHE A 458 -7.22 -21.52 15.43
CA PHE A 458 -7.30 -21.81 13.99
C PHE A 458 -8.75 -22.06 13.56
N VAL A 459 -9.52 -20.98 13.37
CA VAL A 459 -10.90 -21.05 12.86
C VAL A 459 -10.87 -21.15 11.34
N CYS A 460 -11.48 -22.18 10.77
CA CYS A 460 -11.47 -22.43 9.32
C CYS A 460 -12.83 -22.96 8.85
N ASN A 461 -13.65 -22.06 8.32
CA ASN A 461 -14.99 -22.37 7.80
C ASN A 461 -14.90 -22.62 6.29
N ASN A 462 -15.43 -23.77 5.87
CA ASN A 462 -15.58 -24.17 4.47
C ASN A 462 -14.26 -24.10 3.65
N VAL A 463 -13.17 -24.56 4.27
CA VAL A 463 -11.86 -24.77 3.64
C VAL A 463 -11.72 -26.22 3.22
N VAL A 464 -11.37 -26.47 1.96
CA VAL A 464 -11.02 -27.79 1.44
C VAL A 464 -9.56 -28.08 1.78
N MET A 465 -9.37 -29.06 2.66
CA MET A 465 -8.07 -29.47 3.19
C MET A 465 -7.47 -30.60 2.34
N GLY A 466 -6.25 -30.43 1.82
CA GLY A 466 -5.48 -31.47 1.14
C GLY A 466 -4.74 -32.42 2.10
N GLY A 467 -4.52 -32.00 3.35
CA GLY A 467 -3.92 -32.79 4.43
C GLY A 467 -2.44 -32.52 4.68
N GLU A 468 -1.74 -31.88 3.73
CA GLU A 468 -0.35 -31.41 3.87
C GLU A 468 -0.26 -29.87 3.94
N ASP A 469 -1.40 -29.18 4.02
CA ASP A 469 -1.55 -27.72 3.85
C ASP A 469 -1.02 -26.89 5.05
N GLY A 470 -0.36 -27.51 6.03
CA GLY A 470 0.07 -26.88 7.29
C GLY A 470 -1.06 -26.47 8.24
N LEU A 471 -2.32 -26.68 7.84
CA LEU A 471 -3.53 -26.24 8.53
C LEU A 471 -4.15 -27.31 9.45
N THR A 472 -3.41 -28.30 9.93
CA THR A 472 -3.96 -29.45 10.68
C THR A 472 -4.66 -29.11 12.01
N GLN A 473 -4.60 -27.86 12.47
CA GLN A 473 -5.29 -27.34 13.65
C GLN A 473 -6.64 -26.68 13.32
N CYS A 474 -6.94 -26.47 12.04
CA CYS A 474 -8.21 -25.94 11.55
C CYS A 474 -9.41 -26.75 12.04
N HIS A 475 -10.44 -26.03 12.45
CA HIS A 475 -11.78 -26.57 12.71
C HIS A 475 -12.83 -25.51 12.32
N PRO A 476 -14.05 -25.90 11.93
CA PRO A 476 -15.15 -24.95 11.74
C PRO A 476 -15.56 -24.31 13.07
N GLY A 477 -15.89 -23.02 13.08
CA GLY A 477 -16.36 -22.34 14.29
C GLY A 477 -16.58 -20.83 14.16
N ASP A 478 -17.84 -20.42 13.99
CA ASP A 478 -18.27 -19.00 13.93
C ASP A 478 -18.27 -18.31 15.30
N ASP A 479 -17.22 -18.54 16.08
CA ASP A 479 -17.23 -18.22 17.50
C ASP A 479 -17.11 -16.70 17.75
N THR A 480 -17.90 -16.18 18.69
CA THR A 480 -17.91 -14.77 19.07
C THR A 480 -17.39 -14.51 20.49
N ARG A 481 -16.81 -15.52 21.17
CA ARG A 481 -16.14 -15.37 22.47
C ARG A 481 -14.99 -14.37 22.39
N GLU A 482 -14.34 -14.33 21.23
CA GLU A 482 -13.27 -13.38 20.91
C GLU A 482 -13.77 -11.96 20.59
N GLY A 483 -14.58 -11.43 21.50
CA GLY A 483 -14.88 -10.00 21.59
C GLY A 483 -14.04 -9.35 22.69
N TRP A 484 -13.72 -8.07 22.53
CA TRP A 484 -13.18 -7.25 23.62
C TRP A 484 -14.23 -7.14 24.75
N LYS A 485 -14.18 -8.02 25.76
CA LYS A 485 -15.01 -7.93 26.97
C LYS A 485 -14.49 -6.81 27.89
N ARG A 486 -14.90 -5.56 27.62
CA ARG A 486 -14.86 -4.44 28.59
C ARG A 486 -15.73 -3.26 28.13
N GLY A 487 -16.96 -3.22 28.63
CA GLY A 487 -17.76 -2.00 28.83
C GLY A 487 -18.03 -1.10 27.62
N ASN A 488 -19.29 -1.06 27.18
CA ASN A 488 -19.84 -0.43 25.97
C ASN A 488 -19.70 -1.28 24.70
N ARG A 489 -20.68 -1.06 23.83
CA ARG A 489 -20.92 -1.74 22.56
C ARG A 489 -19.88 -1.21 21.56
N ASP A 490 -19.34 -2.09 20.71
CA ASP A 490 -19.07 -1.89 19.28
C ASP A 490 -18.18 -3.03 18.75
N HIS A 491 -18.68 -3.76 17.75
CA HIS A 491 -18.00 -4.83 17.00
C HIS A 491 -18.91 -5.23 15.82
N PRO A 492 -18.36 -5.74 14.70
CA PRO A 492 -17.07 -5.41 14.08
C PRO A 492 -17.23 -4.35 12.95
N GLU A 493 -16.11 -3.99 12.32
CA GLU A 493 -15.99 -3.41 10.97
C GLU A 493 -17.19 -2.69 10.39
N THR A 494 -17.38 -1.46 10.84
CA THR A 494 -18.06 -0.47 10.02
C THR A 494 -17.13 -0.09 8.87
N GLY A 495 -17.51 -0.45 7.64
CA GLY A 495 -17.21 0.45 6.52
C GLY A 495 -18.00 1.73 6.78
N SER A 496 -17.38 2.67 7.50
CA SER A 496 -18.06 3.86 7.99
C SER A 496 -18.41 4.78 6.80
N LYS A 497 -19.62 5.35 6.90
CA LYS A 497 -20.40 5.96 5.80
C LYS A 497 -19.67 6.99 4.94
#